data_AF-A0A485KV78-F1
#
_entry.id   AF-A0A485KV78-F1
#
_cell.length_a   1.000
_cell.length_b   1.000
_cell.length_c   1.000
_cell.angle_alpha   90.00
_cell.angle_beta   90.00
_cell.angle_gamma   90.00
#
_symmetry.space_group_name_H-M   'P 1'
#
loop_
_entity.id
_entity.type
_entity.pdbx_description
1 polymer ?
#
loop_
_entity_poly.entity_id
_entity_poly.type
_entity_poly.pdbx_seq_one_letter_code
_entity_poly.pdbx_strand_id
1 'polypeptide(L)'
;MSFTAAGYVMHGSGRSPGEMDRLDKCFAKLHEAIHGVHRRIDALEQRVESLPEDMWGAIHGPDGALPSPGTPSGALVIQRALKAFADTLLESIPPVRDMVESSPPFFPPTTSIEPSTATPSAPRHIPPPPDDAPFPLRIFKRPKRKHRPPKASLPANSTPLVMPRFQWGDGTQRAAPESWHFPTTSCRTMWSLWFLGDDAAGIGPYRHLIPEDLAFLSSKLQFAKAKRLMETLEAIVVEQDSAAVFVEAISTPEKVPLLFDTAFAELRGDHERHLTAAIDETDADADYPGVSDMLRAPMPPPPTDAAGNFVWPDGSVHNIPARWEFPVTTPKVLWDYWFKGDPDHGLGPFHQLDPTDFDHDARSKRNFASARGVMLHLEDILVSHRLAPSVEALDEMPSNALDAVFESAFDALLHDPHMTLVGEGPGLLKPDRVASYLYTTVFTCIKTVQRQLLKKRPKLWPAS
;
A
#
# COMPACT_ATOMS: atom_id res chain seq x y z
N MET A 1 -35.27 -56.85 22.70
CA MET A 1 -34.36 -55.83 22.12
C MET A 1 -34.08 -54.83 23.23
N SER A 2 -32.90 -54.94 23.85
CA SER A 2 -32.48 -54.12 24.98
C SER A 2 -31.30 -53.26 24.51
N PHE A 3 -31.41 -51.94 24.62
CA PHE A 3 -30.30 -51.02 24.33
C PHE A 3 -29.71 -50.50 25.64
N THR A 4 -28.41 -50.74 25.78
CA THR A 4 -27.54 -50.34 26.90
C THR A 4 -27.06 -48.91 26.69
N ALA A 5 -27.22 -48.06 27.70
CA ALA A 5 -26.65 -46.71 27.73
C ALA A 5 -25.21 -46.77 28.28
N ALA A 6 -24.23 -46.31 27.50
CA ALA A 6 -22.85 -46.14 27.94
C ALA A 6 -22.63 -44.70 28.40
N GLY A 7 -22.32 -44.53 29.69
CA GLY A 7 -21.93 -43.24 30.28
C GLY A 7 -20.47 -42.91 29.96
N TYR A 8 -20.24 -41.71 29.44
CA TYR A 8 -18.92 -41.15 29.20
C TYR A 8 -18.55 -40.24 30.39
N VAL A 9 -17.58 -40.66 31.21
CA VAL A 9 -17.06 -39.89 32.34
C VAL A 9 -15.84 -39.09 31.88
N MET A 10 -16.00 -37.77 31.77
CA MET A 10 -14.88 -36.85 31.50
C MET A 10 -14.04 -36.66 32.77
N HIS A 11 -12.84 -37.24 32.79
CA HIS A 11 -11.83 -36.94 33.80
C HIS A 11 -11.25 -35.53 33.55
N GLY A 12 -11.71 -34.55 34.34
CA GLY A 12 -11.09 -33.24 34.41
C GLY A 12 -9.72 -33.33 35.08
N SER A 13 -8.66 -33.19 34.29
CA SER A 13 -7.30 -33.02 34.80
C SER A 13 -7.18 -31.62 35.42
N GLY A 14 -7.40 -31.53 36.72
CA GLY A 14 -7.27 -30.29 37.47
C GLY A 14 -5.80 -29.85 37.53
N ARG A 15 -5.43 -28.86 36.72
CA ARG A 15 -4.13 -28.17 36.88
C ARG A 15 -4.07 -27.57 38.28
N SER A 16 -2.96 -27.79 38.95
CA SER A 16 -2.73 -27.31 40.31
C SER A 16 -2.81 -25.78 40.34
N PRO A 17 -3.51 -25.15 41.31
CA PRO A 17 -3.62 -23.69 41.42
C PRO A 17 -2.27 -22.96 41.40
N GLY A 18 -1.18 -23.62 41.80
CA GLY A 18 0.18 -23.06 41.77
C GLY A 18 0.82 -22.99 40.39
N GLU A 19 0.34 -23.75 39.40
CA GLU A 19 0.84 -23.66 38.01
C GLU A 19 0.25 -22.46 37.28
N MET A 20 -1.01 -22.12 37.57
CA MET A 20 -1.68 -20.98 36.96
C MET A 20 -1.05 -19.66 37.42
N ASP A 21 -0.78 -19.52 38.72
CA ASP A 21 -0.10 -18.34 39.29
C ASP A 21 1.33 -18.14 38.73
N ARG A 22 2.03 -19.24 38.40
CA ARG A 22 3.36 -19.17 37.76
C ARG A 22 3.27 -18.70 36.31
N LEU A 23 2.27 -19.16 35.56
CA LEU A 23 2.02 -18.72 34.19
C LEU A 23 1.62 -17.25 34.16
N ASP A 24 0.73 -16.82 35.05
CA ASP A 24 0.29 -15.42 35.14
C ASP A 24 1.46 -14.47 35.44
N LYS A 25 2.34 -14.85 36.37
CA LYS A 25 3.58 -14.10 36.66
C LYS A 25 4.54 -14.08 35.48
N CYS A 26 4.60 -15.14 34.68
CA CYS A 26 5.42 -15.20 33.47
C CYS A 26 4.87 -14.26 32.39
N PHE A 27 3.56 -14.30 32.14
CA PHE A 27 2.88 -13.41 31.20
C PHE A 27 3.00 -11.94 31.60
N ALA A 28 2.87 -11.62 32.90
CA ALA A 28 3.05 -10.26 33.39
C ALA A 28 4.47 -9.74 33.10
N LYS A 29 5.51 -10.55 33.36
CA LYS A 29 6.91 -10.19 33.07
C LYS A 29 7.17 -10.01 31.57
N LEU A 30 6.59 -10.88 30.74
CA LEU A 30 6.71 -10.77 29.29
C LEU A 30 6.04 -9.50 28.78
N HIS A 31 4.85 -9.18 29.28
CA HIS A 31 4.12 -7.97 28.91
C HIS A 31 4.87 -6.70 29.32
N GLU A 32 5.48 -6.68 30.50
CA GLU A 32 6.35 -5.59 30.96
C GLU A 32 7.59 -5.43 30.05
N ALA A 33 8.21 -6.55 29.64
CA ALA A 33 9.35 -6.53 28.73
C ALA A 33 8.97 -5.97 27.34
N ILE A 34 7.82 -6.38 26.78
CA ILE A 34 7.31 -5.89 25.50
C ILE A 34 7.00 -4.38 25.58
N HIS A 35 6.38 -3.91 26.66
CA HIS A 35 6.18 -2.47 26.88
C HIS A 35 7.49 -1.69 27.04
N GLY A 36 8.52 -2.30 27.63
CA GLY A 36 9.86 -1.75 27.68
C GLY A 36 10.46 -1.56 26.29
N VAL A 37 10.32 -2.56 25.42
CA VAL A 37 10.80 -2.50 24.03
C VAL A 37 10.05 -1.44 23.22
N HIS A 38 8.71 -1.39 23.32
CA HIS A 38 7.92 -0.36 22.61
C HIS A 38 8.33 1.06 23.00
N ARG A 39 8.51 1.33 24.30
CA ARG A 39 8.99 2.65 24.76
C ARG A 39 10.37 3.02 24.19
N ARG A 40 11.25 2.04 23.99
CA ARG A 40 12.58 2.25 23.39
C ARG A 40 12.49 2.56 21.90
N ILE A 41 11.61 1.86 21.20
CA ILE A 41 11.34 2.10 19.77
C ILE A 41 10.76 3.50 19.59
N ASP A 42 9.78 3.89 20.41
CA ASP A 42 9.17 5.23 20.37
C ASP A 42 10.21 6.33 20.61
N ALA A 43 11.12 6.13 21.58
CA ALA A 43 12.19 7.08 21.86
C ALA A 43 13.22 7.17 20.72
N LEU A 44 13.50 6.04 20.06
CA LEU A 44 14.39 5.99 18.90
C LEU A 44 13.76 6.70 17.71
N GLU A 45 12.47 6.45 17.43
CA GLU A 45 11.71 7.11 16.38
C GLU A 45 11.67 8.63 16.59
N GLN A 46 11.39 9.07 17.81
CA GLN A 46 11.38 10.50 18.15
C GLN A 46 12.74 11.18 17.93
N ARG A 47 13.86 10.50 18.22
CA ARG A 47 15.22 11.02 17.95
C ARG A 47 15.59 10.99 16.46
N VAL A 48 15.11 10.01 15.70
CA VAL A 48 15.31 9.96 14.25
C VAL A 48 14.51 11.05 13.54
N GLU A 49 13.31 11.36 14.05
CA GLU A 49 12.46 12.43 13.52
C GLU A 49 12.99 13.84 13.86
N SER A 50 13.67 14.02 15.00
CA SER A 50 14.31 15.32 15.34
C SER A 50 15.64 15.55 14.61
N LEU A 51 16.23 14.48 14.07
CA LEU A 51 17.56 14.49 13.47
C LEU A 51 17.74 15.53 12.35
N PRO A 52 16.76 15.76 11.44
CA PRO A 52 16.84 16.83 10.47
C PRO A 52 16.89 18.21 11.14
N GLU A 53 16.05 18.49 12.13
CA GLU A 53 16.03 19.80 12.80
C GLU A 53 17.30 20.04 13.62
N ASP A 54 17.81 19.01 14.30
CA ASP A 54 19.08 19.07 15.03
C ASP A 54 20.26 19.28 14.06
N MET A 55 20.24 18.64 12.89
CA MET A 55 21.22 18.86 11.82
C MET A 55 21.14 20.29 11.26
N TRP A 56 19.94 20.82 11.01
CA TRP A 56 19.73 22.19 10.55
C TRP A 56 20.21 23.20 11.60
N GLY A 57 19.90 22.99 12.88
CA GLY A 57 20.39 23.82 13.98
C GLY A 57 21.92 23.82 14.10
N ALA A 58 22.55 22.66 13.90
CA ALA A 58 24.01 22.53 13.92
C ALA A 58 24.69 23.19 12.70
N ILE A 59 24.01 23.25 11.55
CA ILE A 59 24.49 23.91 10.33
C ILE A 59 24.42 25.44 10.45
N HIS A 60 23.36 25.96 11.08
CA HIS A 60 23.12 27.40 11.17
C HIS A 60 23.80 28.08 12.36
N GLY A 61 24.19 27.31 13.39
CA GLY A 61 24.80 27.84 14.61
C GLY A 61 23.86 28.80 15.36
N PRO A 62 24.22 29.19 16.60
CA PRO A 62 23.36 30.06 17.41
C PRO A 62 23.20 31.49 16.85
N ASP A 63 24.03 31.92 15.89
CA ASP A 63 24.04 33.31 15.37
C ASP A 63 23.56 33.48 13.92
N GLY A 64 23.04 32.44 13.26
CA GLY A 64 22.35 32.56 11.96
C GLY A 64 23.17 33.13 10.79
N ALA A 65 24.49 33.25 10.94
CA ALA A 65 25.38 33.76 9.89
C ALA A 65 25.70 32.66 8.88
N LEU A 66 25.30 32.85 7.61
CA LEU A 66 25.64 31.94 6.52
C LEU A 66 27.17 31.82 6.35
N PRO A 67 27.73 30.60 6.26
CA PRO A 67 29.15 30.42 6.00
C PRO A 67 29.50 30.86 4.57
N SER A 68 30.57 31.66 4.45
CA SER A 68 31.09 32.18 3.18
C SER A 68 31.52 31.04 2.23
N PRO A 69 31.34 31.19 0.91
CA PRO A 69 31.60 30.13 -0.06
C PRO A 69 33.10 29.94 -0.26
N GLY A 70 33.71 28.95 0.40
CA GLY A 70 35.13 28.64 0.18
C GLY A 70 35.77 27.56 1.05
N THR A 71 35.14 27.11 2.13
CA THR A 71 35.72 26.06 3.01
C THR A 71 35.10 24.67 2.77
N PRO A 72 35.90 23.59 2.85
CA PRO A 72 35.43 22.22 2.63
C PRO A 72 34.62 21.73 3.85
N SER A 73 33.39 22.23 3.98
CA SER A 73 32.54 22.07 5.17
C SER A 73 31.70 20.79 5.15
N GLY A 74 31.42 20.22 3.97
CA GLY A 74 30.54 19.05 3.84
C GLY A 74 31.01 17.81 4.61
N ALA A 75 32.32 17.53 4.60
CA ALA A 75 32.88 16.37 5.30
C ALA A 75 32.80 16.50 6.83
N LEU A 76 32.97 17.72 7.36
CA LEU A 76 32.93 17.98 8.80
C LEU A 76 31.48 17.90 9.34
N VAL A 77 30.50 18.34 8.55
CA VAL A 77 29.07 18.23 8.89
C VAL A 77 28.64 16.76 8.91
N ILE A 78 29.04 15.98 7.90
CA ILE A 78 28.74 14.54 7.85
C ILE A 78 29.42 13.79 9.01
N GLN A 79 30.67 14.12 9.36
CA GLN A 79 31.35 13.54 10.52
C GLN A 79 30.65 13.88 11.86
N ARG A 80 30.19 15.12 12.04
CA ARG A 80 29.46 15.52 13.25
C ARG A 80 28.10 14.82 13.36
N ALA A 81 27.39 14.66 12.25
CA ALA A 81 26.13 13.92 12.21
C ALA A 81 26.33 12.42 12.52
N LEU A 82 27.35 11.78 11.91
CA LEU A 82 27.72 10.39 12.20
C LEU A 82 28.12 10.17 13.65
N LYS A 83 28.85 11.13 14.25
CA LYS A 83 29.24 11.06 15.66
C LYS A 83 28.03 11.19 16.59
N ALA A 84 27.14 12.15 16.34
CA ALA A 84 25.92 12.31 17.15
C ALA A 84 25.01 11.07 17.09
N PHE A 85 24.92 10.44 15.92
CA PHE A 85 24.21 9.18 15.73
C PHE A 85 24.86 8.03 16.51
N ALA A 86 26.20 7.88 16.45
CA ALA A 86 26.92 6.84 17.20
C ALA A 86 26.81 7.02 18.72
N ASP A 87 26.94 8.25 19.22
CA ASP A 87 26.80 8.57 20.64
C ASP A 87 25.37 8.22 21.14
N THR A 88 24.34 8.46 20.31
CA THR A 88 22.95 8.09 20.60
C THR A 88 22.72 6.58 20.64
N LEU A 89 23.38 5.81 19.78
CA LEU A 89 23.31 4.34 19.82
C LEU A 89 23.96 3.79 21.09
N LEU A 90 25.09 4.35 21.51
CA LEU A 90 25.79 3.95 22.74
C LEU A 90 24.98 4.27 24.01
N GLU A 91 24.25 5.39 24.05
CA GLU A 91 23.34 5.71 25.16
C GLU A 91 22.11 4.80 25.24
N SER A 92 21.73 4.14 24.14
CA SER A 92 20.55 3.26 24.08
C SER A 92 20.79 1.84 24.62
N ILE A 93 22.04 1.51 24.98
CA ILE A 93 22.45 0.24 25.56
C ILE A 93 22.40 0.39 27.10
N PRO A 94 21.57 -0.39 27.82
CA PRO A 94 21.50 -0.28 29.27
C PRO A 94 22.84 -0.69 29.91
N PRO A 95 23.21 -0.11 31.07
CA PRO A 95 24.34 -0.59 31.84
C PRO A 95 24.05 -2.03 32.28
N VAL A 96 24.93 -2.96 31.90
CA VAL A 96 24.92 -4.33 32.40
C VAL A 96 25.22 -4.28 33.90
N ARG A 97 24.18 -4.23 34.72
CA ARG A 97 24.25 -4.50 36.15
C ARG A 97 23.24 -5.57 36.50
N ASP A 98 23.79 -6.62 37.12
CA ASP A 98 23.13 -7.65 37.91
C ASP A 98 22.14 -8.57 37.16
N MET A 99 22.69 -9.38 36.24
CA MET A 99 22.16 -10.73 35.96
C MET A 99 23.20 -11.77 36.40
N VAL A 100 23.50 -11.80 37.69
CA VAL A 100 24.07 -12.98 38.35
C VAL A 100 23.01 -13.45 39.36
N GLU A 101 22.79 -14.77 39.37
CA GLU A 101 22.01 -15.51 40.38
C GLU A 101 20.53 -15.79 40.05
N SER A 102 20.30 -16.83 39.22
CA SER A 102 19.37 -17.93 39.51
C SER A 102 19.17 -18.87 38.31
N SER A 103 20.12 -19.79 38.10
CA SER A 103 19.86 -21.02 37.33
C SER A 103 19.77 -22.20 38.31
N PRO A 104 18.69 -23.01 38.30
CA PRO A 104 18.68 -24.29 39.00
C PRO A 104 19.38 -25.39 38.17
N PRO A 105 19.93 -26.43 38.82
CA PRO A 105 20.77 -27.43 38.17
C PRO A 105 19.92 -28.42 37.35
N PHE A 106 20.34 -28.64 36.10
CA PHE A 106 19.78 -29.63 35.19
C PHE A 106 20.40 -31.00 35.51
N PHE A 107 19.60 -31.94 36.02
CA PHE A 107 19.98 -33.36 36.14
C PHE A 107 19.64 -34.09 34.83
N PRO A 108 20.54 -34.92 34.27
CA PRO A 108 20.19 -35.79 33.14
C PRO A 108 19.51 -37.07 33.65
N PRO A 109 18.47 -37.60 32.98
CA PRO A 109 17.98 -38.92 33.27
C PRO A 109 18.83 -39.98 32.54
N THR A 110 19.39 -40.86 33.35
CA THR A 110 19.91 -42.18 32.99
C THR A 110 18.75 -43.16 32.81
N THR A 111 18.61 -43.77 31.63
CA THR A 111 17.95 -45.09 31.46
C THR A 111 18.39 -45.67 30.12
N SER A 112 19.36 -46.59 30.13
CA SER A 112 19.20 -48.06 30.28
C SER A 112 18.80 -48.74 28.98
N ILE A 113 19.80 -49.40 28.40
CA ILE A 113 19.77 -50.31 27.26
C ILE A 113 19.24 -51.67 27.73
N GLU A 114 18.33 -52.29 26.97
CA GLU A 114 18.34 -53.74 26.74
C GLU A 114 17.83 -54.08 25.33
N PRO A 115 18.30 -55.21 24.74
CA PRO A 115 18.37 -55.41 23.31
C PRO A 115 17.21 -56.23 22.76
N SER A 116 16.79 -55.96 21.53
CA SER A 116 16.00 -56.91 20.75
C SER A 116 16.56 -57.08 19.35
N THR A 117 16.93 -58.33 19.10
CA THR A 117 17.52 -58.91 17.91
C THR A 117 16.48 -59.04 16.81
N ALA A 118 16.68 -58.41 15.65
CA ALA A 118 16.02 -58.81 14.40
C ALA A 118 16.83 -58.40 13.16
N THR A 119 17.28 -59.46 12.48
CA THR A 119 17.92 -59.69 11.18
C THR A 119 17.78 -58.62 10.07
N PRO A 120 18.84 -58.39 9.26
CA PRO A 120 18.87 -57.36 8.22
C PRO A 120 18.22 -57.80 6.90
N SER A 121 17.46 -56.90 6.26
CA SER A 121 17.00 -57.03 4.88
C SER A 121 17.65 -55.96 3.99
N ALA A 122 18.14 -56.41 2.85
CA ALA A 122 18.98 -55.70 1.89
C ALA A 122 18.33 -54.45 1.25
N PRO A 123 19.14 -53.47 0.78
CA PRO A 123 18.64 -52.23 0.19
C PRO A 123 18.11 -52.44 -1.24
N ARG A 124 16.88 -51.99 -1.49
CA ARG A 124 16.34 -51.89 -2.85
C ARG A 124 16.89 -50.65 -3.54
N HIS A 125 17.62 -50.91 -4.61
CA HIS A 125 18.09 -49.95 -5.61
C HIS A 125 16.89 -49.21 -6.22
N ILE A 126 16.86 -47.88 -6.09
CA ILE A 126 15.97 -46.99 -6.84
C ILE A 126 16.75 -46.52 -8.08
N PRO A 127 16.26 -46.73 -9.32
CA PRO A 127 16.90 -46.18 -10.51
C PRO A 127 16.60 -44.67 -10.64
N PRO A 128 17.54 -43.86 -11.15
CA PRO A 128 17.32 -42.43 -11.39
C PRO A 128 16.37 -42.22 -12.57
N PRO A 129 15.58 -41.12 -12.57
CA PRO A 129 14.75 -40.74 -13.71
C PRO A 129 15.61 -40.25 -14.90
N PRO A 130 15.11 -40.35 -16.14
CA PRO A 130 15.87 -40.03 -17.34
C PRO A 130 16.07 -38.52 -17.54
N ASP A 131 17.27 -38.20 -18.04
CA ASP A 131 17.69 -36.92 -18.61
C ASP A 131 16.76 -36.51 -19.76
N ASP A 132 15.96 -35.47 -19.55
CA ASP A 132 15.38 -34.68 -20.64
C ASP A 132 16.07 -33.31 -20.71
N ALA A 133 16.49 -33.00 -21.93
CA ALA A 133 17.33 -31.90 -22.35
C ALA A 133 16.77 -30.50 -21.99
N PRO A 134 17.62 -29.46 -21.94
CA PRO A 134 17.26 -28.16 -21.39
C PRO A 134 16.39 -27.35 -22.35
N PHE A 135 15.18 -27.00 -21.93
CA PHE A 135 14.46 -25.88 -22.52
C PHE A 135 15.20 -24.58 -22.18
N PRO A 136 15.58 -23.74 -23.17
CA PRO A 136 16.16 -22.44 -22.86
C PRO A 136 15.04 -21.53 -22.35
N LEU A 137 14.97 -21.36 -21.03
CA LEU A 137 14.27 -20.23 -20.43
C LEU A 137 14.89 -18.96 -21.00
N ARG A 138 14.21 -18.32 -21.97
CA ARG A 138 14.47 -16.93 -22.33
C ARG A 138 14.06 -16.08 -21.13
N ILE A 139 14.97 -15.94 -20.19
CA ILE A 139 14.94 -14.90 -19.16
C ILE A 139 14.93 -13.58 -19.90
N PHE A 140 13.77 -12.94 -19.96
CA PHE A 140 13.68 -11.54 -20.37
C PHE A 140 14.50 -10.71 -19.38
N LYS A 141 15.70 -10.32 -19.80
CA LYS A 141 16.45 -9.27 -19.13
C LYS A 141 15.61 -8.00 -19.27
N ARG A 142 14.92 -7.61 -18.19
CA ARG A 142 14.45 -6.23 -18.02
C ARG A 142 15.58 -5.29 -18.47
N PRO A 143 15.31 -4.28 -19.32
CA PRO A 143 16.35 -3.36 -19.72
C PRO A 143 16.94 -2.73 -18.46
N LYS A 144 18.24 -2.97 -18.24
CA LYS A 144 19.00 -2.26 -17.22
C LYS A 144 18.76 -0.78 -17.48
N ARG A 145 18.22 -0.05 -16.51
CA ARG A 145 18.16 1.41 -16.46
C ARG A 145 19.59 1.94 -16.66
N LYS A 146 20.01 2.09 -17.91
CA LYS A 146 21.16 2.90 -18.29
C LYS A 146 20.69 4.34 -18.25
N HIS A 147 21.55 5.18 -17.70
CA HIS A 147 21.39 6.62 -17.53
C HIS A 147 20.39 7.26 -18.49
N ARG A 148 19.38 7.93 -17.90
CA ARG A 148 18.52 8.89 -18.57
C ARG A 148 19.41 9.82 -19.42
N PRO A 149 19.29 9.83 -20.76
CA PRO A 149 19.99 10.82 -21.56
C PRO A 149 19.43 12.21 -21.19
N PRO A 150 20.25 13.27 -21.25
CA PRO A 150 19.75 14.62 -21.01
C PRO A 150 18.63 14.90 -22.00
N LYS A 151 17.53 15.50 -21.52
CA LYS A 151 16.39 15.93 -22.34
C LYS A 151 16.94 16.71 -23.54
N ALA A 152 16.84 16.13 -24.74
CA ALA A 152 17.08 16.85 -25.96
C ALA A 152 16.04 17.99 -26.02
N SER A 153 16.52 19.23 -25.92
CA SER A 153 15.72 20.41 -26.18
C SER A 153 15.30 20.39 -27.65
N LEU A 154 13.99 20.42 -27.88
CA LEU A 154 13.38 20.62 -29.19
C LEU A 154 13.85 21.96 -29.80
N PRO A 155 14.00 22.07 -31.13
CA PRO A 155 14.30 23.33 -31.79
C PRO A 155 13.17 24.34 -31.59
N ALA A 156 13.55 25.57 -31.24
CA ALA A 156 12.69 26.67 -30.79
C ALA A 156 11.88 27.35 -31.91
N ASN A 157 11.17 26.58 -32.74
CA ASN A 157 10.42 27.14 -33.88
C ASN A 157 8.97 26.64 -34.01
N SER A 158 8.33 26.30 -32.90
CA SER A 158 6.87 26.16 -32.84
C SER A 158 6.30 27.37 -32.12
N THR A 159 5.51 28.18 -32.82
CA THR A 159 4.67 29.21 -32.22
C THR A 159 3.93 28.58 -31.03
N PRO A 160 3.99 29.15 -29.82
CA PRO A 160 3.29 28.55 -28.68
C PRO A 160 1.80 28.62 -28.98
N LEU A 161 1.20 27.45 -29.27
CA LEU A 161 -0.25 27.30 -29.27
C LEU A 161 -0.69 27.65 -27.85
N VAL A 162 -1.18 28.88 -27.67
CA VAL A 162 -1.79 29.33 -26.42
C VAL A 162 -3.05 28.49 -26.27
N MET A 163 -2.93 27.38 -25.53
CA MET A 163 -4.09 26.54 -25.26
C MET A 163 -5.14 27.37 -24.50
N PRO A 164 -6.43 27.25 -24.87
CA PRO A 164 -7.51 27.93 -24.16
C PRO A 164 -7.41 27.60 -22.66
N ARG A 165 -7.45 28.63 -21.82
CA ARG A 165 -7.57 28.46 -20.38
C ARG A 165 -8.90 29.00 -19.93
N PHE A 166 -9.56 28.21 -19.09
CA PHE A 166 -10.85 28.50 -18.49
C PHE A 166 -10.63 29.04 -17.08
N GLN A 167 -11.28 30.15 -16.79
CA GLN A 167 -11.29 30.71 -15.45
C GLN A 167 -12.37 30.00 -14.62
N TRP A 168 -11.96 29.35 -13.53
CA TRP A 168 -12.87 28.69 -12.59
C TRP A 168 -13.39 29.68 -11.54
N GLY A 169 -14.43 29.30 -10.79
CA GLY A 169 -15.03 30.11 -9.74
C GLY A 169 -14.05 30.52 -8.62
N ASP A 170 -12.97 29.76 -8.42
CA ASP A 170 -11.88 30.04 -7.49
C ASP A 170 -10.82 31.03 -8.04
N GLY A 171 -11.00 31.51 -9.28
CA GLY A 171 -10.08 32.39 -9.98
C GLY A 171 -8.87 31.68 -10.60
N THR A 172 -8.77 30.36 -10.45
CA THR A 172 -7.70 29.57 -11.10
C THR A 172 -7.95 29.43 -12.60
N GLN A 173 -6.88 29.22 -13.34
CA GLN A 173 -6.90 29.05 -14.79
C GLN A 173 -6.60 27.59 -15.12
N ARG A 174 -7.55 26.89 -15.73
CA ARG A 174 -7.50 25.44 -15.99
C ARG A 174 -7.63 25.13 -17.48
N ALA A 175 -7.21 23.95 -17.89
CA ALA A 175 -7.29 23.51 -19.29
C ALA A 175 -8.69 23.00 -19.70
N ALA A 176 -9.61 22.81 -18.75
CA ALA A 176 -11.01 22.46 -19.01
C ALA A 176 -11.98 23.34 -18.18
N PRO A 177 -13.23 23.54 -18.65
CA PRO A 177 -14.26 24.22 -17.89
C PRO A 177 -14.61 23.51 -16.56
N GLU A 178 -15.02 24.26 -15.54
CA GLU A 178 -15.36 23.69 -14.22
C GLU A 178 -16.53 22.70 -14.27
N SER A 179 -17.50 22.93 -15.18
CA SER A 179 -18.64 22.03 -15.39
C SER A 179 -18.36 20.86 -16.34
N TRP A 180 -17.15 20.78 -16.90
CA TRP A 180 -16.83 19.76 -17.89
C TRP A 180 -16.56 18.41 -17.23
N HIS A 181 -17.09 17.35 -17.86
CA HIS A 181 -16.91 15.98 -17.43
C HIS A 181 -16.02 15.27 -18.44
N PHE A 182 -15.04 14.52 -17.95
CA PHE A 182 -14.19 13.70 -18.82
C PHE A 182 -15.07 12.66 -19.55
N PRO A 183 -15.04 12.60 -20.89
CA PRO A 183 -16.03 11.85 -21.64
C PRO A 183 -15.74 10.35 -21.60
N THR A 184 -16.79 9.53 -21.49
CA THR A 184 -16.71 8.09 -21.72
C THR A 184 -17.06 7.81 -23.18
N THR A 185 -16.06 7.41 -23.97
CA THR A 185 -16.18 7.20 -25.42
C THR A 185 -15.44 5.93 -25.83
N SER A 186 -15.51 5.55 -27.10
CA SER A 186 -14.73 4.42 -27.60
C SER A 186 -13.22 4.68 -27.52
N CYS A 187 -12.41 3.61 -27.49
CA CYS A 187 -10.95 3.71 -27.50
C CYS A 187 -10.43 4.58 -28.65
N ARG A 188 -10.98 4.38 -29.86
CA ARG A 188 -10.61 5.13 -31.06
C ARG A 188 -10.92 6.62 -30.94
N THR A 189 -12.10 6.95 -30.40
CA THR A 189 -12.52 8.32 -30.18
C THR A 189 -11.64 8.98 -29.13
N MET A 190 -11.38 8.28 -28.02
CA MET A 190 -10.51 8.78 -26.96
C MET A 190 -9.07 9.01 -27.46
N TRP A 191 -8.53 8.15 -28.32
CA TRP A 191 -7.21 8.36 -28.95
C TRP A 191 -7.17 9.63 -29.80
N SER A 192 -8.24 9.89 -30.55
CA SER A 192 -8.35 11.12 -31.34
C SER A 192 -8.39 12.36 -30.44
N LEU A 193 -9.23 12.34 -29.39
CA LEU A 193 -9.31 13.42 -28.39
C LEU A 193 -7.99 13.61 -27.61
N TRP A 194 -7.23 12.53 -27.43
CA TRP A 194 -5.94 12.54 -26.74
C TRP A 194 -4.90 13.43 -27.43
N PHE A 195 -4.87 13.42 -28.76
CA PHE A 195 -3.92 14.17 -29.57
C PHE A 195 -4.48 15.45 -30.20
N LEU A 196 -5.77 15.48 -30.52
CA LEU A 196 -6.42 16.59 -31.22
C LEU A 196 -7.20 17.51 -30.27
N GLY A 197 -7.70 16.98 -29.15
CA GLY A 197 -8.59 17.70 -28.24
C GLY A 197 -10.05 17.62 -28.66
N ASP A 198 -10.89 18.40 -28.00
CA ASP A 198 -12.32 18.55 -28.27
C ASP A 198 -12.60 20.00 -28.69
N ASP A 199 -12.61 20.24 -29.99
CA ASP A 199 -12.90 21.57 -30.56
C ASP A 199 -14.31 22.07 -30.20
N ALA A 200 -15.28 21.16 -30.02
CA ALA A 200 -16.65 21.54 -29.68
C ALA A 200 -16.74 22.07 -28.24
N ALA A 201 -15.95 21.50 -27.32
CA ALA A 201 -15.79 21.99 -25.96
C ALA A 201 -14.71 23.10 -25.82
N GLY A 202 -13.94 23.36 -26.88
CA GLY A 202 -12.79 24.27 -26.85
C GLY A 202 -11.65 23.76 -25.98
N ILE A 203 -11.53 22.44 -25.79
CA ILE A 203 -10.54 21.81 -24.93
C ILE A 203 -9.40 21.29 -25.79
N GLY A 204 -8.16 21.61 -25.41
CA GLY A 204 -6.98 21.13 -26.11
C GLY A 204 -6.76 19.62 -25.98
N PRO A 205 -5.69 19.07 -26.59
CA PRO A 205 -5.37 17.65 -26.53
C PRO A 205 -5.36 17.09 -25.10
N TYR A 206 -6.10 16.01 -24.84
CA TYR A 206 -6.30 15.51 -23.47
C TYR A 206 -5.00 15.06 -22.79
N ARG A 207 -3.97 14.71 -23.57
CA ARG A 207 -2.63 14.38 -23.05
C ARG A 207 -1.98 15.50 -22.23
N HIS A 208 -2.45 16.74 -22.38
CA HIS A 208 -1.95 17.90 -21.65
C HIS A 208 -2.78 18.26 -20.41
N LEU A 209 -3.90 17.57 -20.18
CA LEU A 209 -4.69 17.73 -18.96
C LEU A 209 -3.92 17.19 -17.75
N ILE A 210 -4.09 17.84 -16.61
CA ILE A 210 -3.67 17.34 -15.30
C ILE A 210 -4.89 17.07 -14.41
N PRO A 211 -4.79 16.24 -13.35
CA PRO A 211 -5.92 15.94 -12.47
C PRO A 211 -6.59 17.18 -11.87
N GLU A 212 -5.84 18.27 -11.69
CA GLU A 212 -6.34 19.55 -11.19
C GLU A 212 -7.16 20.34 -12.21
N ASP A 213 -7.14 19.97 -13.50
CA ASP A 213 -8.03 20.53 -14.53
C ASP A 213 -9.42 19.88 -14.51
N LEU A 214 -9.65 18.89 -13.62
CA LEU A 214 -10.90 18.12 -13.54
C LEU A 214 -11.58 18.37 -12.20
N ALA A 215 -12.81 18.87 -12.22
CA ALA A 215 -13.55 19.18 -10.99
C ALA A 215 -14.02 17.89 -10.28
N PHE A 216 -14.54 16.93 -11.04
CA PHE A 216 -15.22 15.75 -10.51
C PHE A 216 -14.28 14.56 -10.28
N LEU A 217 -14.48 13.81 -9.19
CA LEU A 217 -13.72 12.60 -8.87
C LEU A 217 -13.90 11.50 -9.94
N SER A 218 -15.11 11.32 -10.44
CA SER A 218 -15.41 10.38 -11.53
C SER A 218 -14.59 10.69 -12.78
N SER A 219 -14.49 11.97 -13.16
CA SER A 219 -13.68 12.44 -14.28
C SER A 219 -12.18 12.22 -14.04
N LYS A 220 -11.68 12.40 -12.82
CA LYS A 220 -10.27 12.10 -12.48
C LYS A 220 -9.95 10.62 -12.62
N LEU A 221 -10.85 9.74 -12.16
CA LEU A 221 -10.70 8.30 -12.29
C LEU A 221 -10.72 7.87 -13.76
N GLN A 222 -11.69 8.39 -14.52
CA GLN A 222 -11.82 8.17 -15.97
C GLN A 222 -10.60 8.66 -16.75
N PHE A 223 -10.05 9.83 -16.40
CA PHE A 223 -8.82 10.35 -16.99
C PHE A 223 -7.62 9.46 -16.66
N ALA A 224 -7.49 8.96 -15.44
CA ALA A 224 -6.42 8.04 -15.07
C ALA A 224 -6.47 6.73 -15.88
N LYS A 225 -7.67 6.17 -16.08
CA LYS A 225 -7.88 5.00 -16.96
C LYS A 225 -7.50 5.30 -18.40
N ALA A 226 -8.01 6.40 -18.96
CA ALA A 226 -7.71 6.82 -20.33
C ALA A 226 -6.19 7.03 -20.51
N LYS A 227 -5.57 7.79 -19.61
CA LYS A 227 -4.14 8.10 -19.66
C LYS A 227 -3.28 6.85 -19.72
N ARG A 228 -3.55 5.86 -18.87
CA ARG A 228 -2.81 4.60 -18.86
C ARG A 228 -2.92 3.85 -20.19
N LEU A 229 -4.14 3.71 -20.72
CA LEU A 229 -4.39 3.05 -21.99
C LEU A 229 -3.68 3.77 -23.15
N MET A 230 -3.84 5.10 -23.22
CA MET A 230 -3.25 5.92 -24.28
C MET A 230 -1.72 5.92 -24.22
N GLU A 231 -1.12 5.97 -23.03
CA GLU A 231 0.35 5.84 -22.85
C GLU A 231 0.87 4.46 -23.27
N THR A 232 0.07 3.41 -23.07
CA THR A 232 0.43 2.06 -23.51
C THR A 232 0.39 1.94 -25.03
N LEU A 233 -0.68 2.43 -25.66
CA LEU A 233 -0.79 2.49 -27.11
C LEU A 233 0.33 3.36 -27.72
N GLU A 234 0.66 4.50 -27.12
CA GLU A 234 1.78 5.35 -27.55
C GLU A 234 3.13 4.60 -27.48
N ALA A 235 3.38 3.86 -26.40
CA ALA A 235 4.60 3.08 -26.27
C ALA A 235 4.73 2.02 -27.38
N ILE A 236 3.62 1.36 -27.74
CA ILE A 236 3.58 0.38 -28.84
C ILE A 236 3.93 1.06 -30.17
N VAL A 237 3.31 2.21 -30.48
CA VAL A 237 3.63 2.94 -31.71
C VAL A 237 5.11 3.34 -31.76
N VAL A 238 5.64 3.89 -30.67
CA VAL A 238 7.04 4.35 -30.60
C VAL A 238 8.05 3.19 -30.73
N GLU A 239 7.68 2.00 -30.28
CA GLU A 239 8.51 0.80 -30.42
C GLU A 239 8.54 0.29 -31.87
N GLN A 240 7.44 0.44 -32.61
CA GLN A 240 7.33 0.02 -34.01
C GLN A 240 7.90 1.05 -34.99
N ASP A 241 7.50 2.31 -34.84
CA ASP A 241 7.91 3.43 -35.66
C ASP A 241 8.69 4.42 -34.81
N SER A 242 10.00 4.53 -35.10
CA SER A 242 10.93 5.48 -34.46
C SER A 242 10.24 6.78 -34.02
N ALA A 243 10.51 7.24 -32.80
CA ALA A 243 9.85 8.40 -32.19
C ALA A 243 9.79 9.66 -33.09
N ALA A 244 10.73 9.84 -34.02
CA ALA A 244 10.71 10.93 -34.99
C ALA A 244 9.53 10.83 -35.99
N VAL A 245 9.24 9.62 -36.47
CA VAL A 245 8.11 9.34 -37.38
C VAL A 245 6.79 9.49 -36.64
N PHE A 246 6.74 9.02 -35.39
CA PHE A 246 5.58 9.21 -34.52
C PHE A 246 5.22 10.69 -34.33
N VAL A 247 6.20 11.54 -34.01
CA VAL A 247 5.98 12.98 -33.79
C VAL A 247 5.49 13.68 -35.07
N GLU A 248 6.01 13.28 -36.24
CA GLU A 248 5.53 13.79 -37.53
C GLU A 248 4.09 13.33 -37.82
N ALA A 249 3.78 12.06 -37.53
CA ALA A 249 2.48 11.48 -37.78
C ALA A 249 1.39 12.07 -36.88
N ILE A 250 1.63 12.27 -35.59
CA ILE A 250 0.66 12.93 -34.68
C ILE A 250 0.48 14.43 -34.98
N SER A 251 1.39 15.04 -35.73
CA SER A 251 1.24 16.42 -36.20
C SER A 251 0.29 16.52 -37.41
N THR A 252 -0.13 15.38 -37.97
CA THR A 252 -1.07 15.31 -39.10
C THR A 252 -2.38 14.66 -38.64
N PRO A 253 -3.50 15.40 -38.52
CA PRO A 253 -4.75 14.87 -37.95
C PRO A 253 -5.27 13.61 -38.68
N GLU A 254 -5.08 13.54 -40.00
CA GLU A 254 -5.51 12.39 -40.83
C GLU A 254 -4.76 11.10 -40.51
N LYS A 255 -3.54 11.19 -39.95
CA LYS A 255 -2.71 10.02 -39.61
C LYS A 255 -3.00 9.50 -38.21
N VAL A 256 -3.63 10.28 -37.33
CA VAL A 256 -3.90 9.91 -35.93
C VAL A 256 -4.75 8.63 -35.81
N PRO A 257 -5.83 8.45 -36.58
CA PRO A 257 -6.61 7.20 -36.54
C PRO A 257 -5.84 5.98 -37.08
N LEU A 258 -4.94 6.17 -38.05
CA LEU A 258 -4.15 5.07 -38.61
C LEU A 258 -3.11 4.56 -37.60
N LEU A 259 -2.52 5.45 -36.81
CA LEU A 259 -1.61 5.05 -35.72
C LEU A 259 -2.35 4.25 -34.64
N PHE A 260 -3.61 4.60 -34.37
CA PHE A 260 -4.45 3.83 -33.46
C PHE A 260 -4.66 2.42 -33.98
N ASP A 261 -5.03 2.26 -35.24
CA ASP A 261 -5.28 0.94 -35.84
C ASP A 261 -4.07 0.03 -35.73
N THR A 262 -2.87 0.55 -36.04
CA THR A 262 -1.62 -0.21 -35.93
C THR A 262 -1.33 -0.61 -34.48
N ALA A 263 -1.41 0.34 -33.53
CA ALA A 263 -1.12 0.06 -32.13
C ALA A 263 -2.13 -0.88 -31.47
N PHE A 264 -3.41 -0.70 -31.80
CA PHE A 264 -4.48 -1.51 -31.24
C PHE A 264 -4.43 -2.95 -31.78
N ALA A 265 -4.08 -3.13 -33.06
CA ALA A 265 -3.86 -4.46 -33.64
C ALA A 265 -2.69 -5.21 -32.96
N GLU A 266 -1.59 -4.52 -32.67
CA GLU A 266 -0.47 -5.12 -31.95
C GLU A 266 -0.84 -5.43 -30.48
N LEU A 267 -1.51 -4.50 -29.81
CA LEU A 267 -2.00 -4.68 -28.45
C LEU A 267 -2.90 -5.93 -28.34
N ARG A 268 -3.82 -6.12 -29.30
CA ARG A 268 -4.66 -7.32 -29.41
C ARG A 268 -3.80 -8.57 -29.61
N GLY A 269 -2.84 -8.52 -30.53
CA GLY A 269 -1.94 -9.63 -30.81
C GLY A 269 -1.06 -10.03 -29.62
N ASP A 270 -0.59 -9.07 -28.82
CA ASP A 270 0.14 -9.32 -27.57
C ASP A 270 -0.77 -9.85 -26.45
N HIS A 271 -2.02 -9.35 -26.37
CA HIS A 271 -3.00 -9.83 -25.41
C HIS A 271 -3.38 -11.29 -25.66
N GLU A 272 -3.70 -11.66 -26.89
CA GLU A 272 -3.99 -13.06 -27.28
C GLU A 272 -2.81 -14.01 -27.03
N ARG A 273 -1.57 -13.50 -27.11
CA ARG A 273 -0.35 -14.27 -26.84
C ARG A 273 -0.12 -14.54 -25.34
N HIS A 274 -0.67 -13.69 -24.46
CA HIS A 274 -0.36 -13.70 -23.03
C HIS A 274 -1.55 -13.99 -22.12
N LEU A 275 -2.79 -13.88 -22.60
CA LEU A 275 -4.02 -13.98 -21.82
C LEU A 275 -5.09 -14.77 -22.58
N THR A 276 -5.88 -15.58 -21.86
CA THR A 276 -6.87 -16.50 -22.44
C THR A 276 -8.17 -15.82 -22.91
N ALA A 277 -8.35 -14.52 -22.64
CA ALA A 277 -9.50 -13.76 -23.09
C ALA A 277 -9.19 -13.10 -24.44
N ALA A 278 -9.99 -13.39 -25.47
CA ALA A 278 -9.85 -12.74 -26.77
C ALA A 278 -10.41 -11.31 -26.72
N ILE A 279 -9.65 -10.32 -27.19
CA ILE A 279 -10.17 -8.98 -27.51
C ILE A 279 -10.72 -9.06 -28.94
N ASP A 280 -12.01 -8.83 -29.13
CA ASP A 280 -12.66 -8.88 -30.45
C ASP A 280 -12.43 -7.56 -31.23
N GLU A 281 -12.57 -7.60 -32.54
CA GLU A 281 -12.46 -6.44 -33.44
C GLU A 281 -13.53 -5.37 -33.15
N THR A 282 -14.66 -5.78 -32.55
CA THR A 282 -15.71 -4.88 -32.02
C THR A 282 -15.29 -4.09 -30.77
N ASP A 283 -14.20 -4.45 -30.10
CA ASP A 283 -13.75 -3.78 -28.87
C ASP A 283 -13.03 -2.45 -29.13
N ALA A 284 -12.63 -2.17 -30.37
CA ALA A 284 -12.13 -0.85 -30.76
C ALA A 284 -13.22 0.24 -30.64
N ASP A 285 -14.48 -0.17 -30.79
CA ASP A 285 -15.68 0.66 -30.61
C ASP A 285 -16.27 0.53 -29.19
N ALA A 286 -15.80 -0.43 -28.39
CA ALA A 286 -16.11 -0.51 -26.97
C ALA A 286 -15.52 0.69 -26.22
N ASP A 287 -16.15 1.03 -25.09
CA ASP A 287 -15.70 2.15 -24.28
C ASP A 287 -14.28 1.90 -23.76
N TYR A 288 -13.47 2.96 -23.74
CA TYR A 288 -12.09 2.84 -23.28
C TYR A 288 -11.96 2.38 -21.82
N PRO A 289 -12.92 2.65 -20.89
CA PRO A 289 -12.87 2.06 -19.56
C PRO A 289 -12.94 0.53 -19.61
N GLY A 290 -13.84 -0.05 -20.42
CA GLY A 290 -13.95 -1.50 -20.60
C GLY A 290 -12.66 -2.11 -21.13
N VAL A 291 -12.06 -1.53 -22.17
CA VAL A 291 -10.78 -2.02 -22.71
C VAL A 291 -9.62 -1.83 -21.73
N SER A 292 -9.57 -0.71 -21.02
CA SER A 292 -8.59 -0.48 -19.95
C SER A 292 -8.75 -1.51 -18.82
N ASP A 293 -9.98 -1.90 -18.50
CA ASP A 293 -10.31 -2.90 -17.50
C ASP A 293 -10.04 -4.33 -18.01
N MET A 294 -10.09 -4.59 -19.33
CA MET A 294 -9.70 -5.87 -19.95
C MET A 294 -8.18 -6.06 -20.05
N LEU A 295 -7.43 -5.01 -20.39
CA LEU A 295 -5.96 -5.02 -20.32
C LEU A 295 -5.44 -5.16 -18.88
N ARG A 296 -6.33 -5.01 -17.90
CA ARG A 296 -6.11 -5.30 -16.48
C ARG A 296 -6.18 -6.80 -16.17
N ALA A 297 -6.21 -7.69 -17.16
CA ALA A 297 -6.15 -9.11 -16.87
C ALA A 297 -4.97 -9.36 -15.91
N PRO A 298 -5.23 -10.06 -14.81
CA PRO A 298 -4.30 -10.19 -13.71
C PRO A 298 -2.99 -10.76 -14.26
N MET A 299 -1.85 -10.33 -13.72
CA MET A 299 -0.64 -11.14 -13.84
C MET A 299 -1.04 -12.62 -13.61
N PRO A 300 -0.44 -13.58 -14.34
CA PRO A 300 -0.72 -15.00 -14.07
C PRO A 300 -0.71 -15.19 -12.56
N PRO A 301 -1.81 -15.69 -11.96
CA PRO A 301 -2.00 -15.66 -10.53
C PRO A 301 -0.73 -16.25 -9.90
N PRO A 302 -0.06 -15.53 -8.99
CA PRO A 302 1.10 -16.08 -8.32
C PRO A 302 0.67 -17.43 -7.74
N PRO A 303 1.52 -18.47 -7.83
CA PRO A 303 1.14 -19.83 -7.45
C PRO A 303 0.43 -19.80 -6.12
N THR A 304 -0.86 -20.11 -6.17
CA THR A 304 -1.76 -20.05 -5.03
C THR A 304 -1.97 -21.47 -4.55
N ASP A 305 -1.93 -21.70 -3.25
CA ASP A 305 -2.27 -23.01 -2.71
C ASP A 305 -3.79 -23.27 -2.77
N ALA A 306 -4.23 -24.46 -2.35
CA ALA A 306 -5.64 -24.83 -2.34
C ALA A 306 -6.50 -23.96 -1.39
N ALA A 307 -5.88 -23.18 -0.52
CA ALA A 307 -6.54 -22.28 0.42
C ALA A 307 -6.61 -20.82 -0.08
N GLY A 308 -6.02 -20.53 -1.24
CA GLY A 308 -6.02 -19.18 -1.81
C GLY A 308 -4.86 -18.29 -1.30
N ASN A 309 -3.86 -18.88 -0.63
CA ASN A 309 -2.68 -18.17 -0.19
C ASN A 309 -1.57 -18.17 -1.25
N PHE A 310 -0.81 -17.08 -1.35
CA PHE A 310 0.27 -16.91 -2.30
C PHE A 310 1.57 -17.56 -1.81
N VAL A 311 2.15 -18.43 -2.64
CA VAL A 311 3.45 -19.04 -2.35
C VAL A 311 4.56 -18.15 -2.92
N TRP A 312 5.45 -17.68 -2.04
CA TRP A 312 6.58 -16.85 -2.41
C TRP A 312 7.78 -17.69 -2.91
N PRO A 313 8.77 -17.08 -3.59
CA PRO A 313 9.91 -17.81 -4.14
C PRO A 313 10.79 -18.56 -3.12
N ASP A 314 10.72 -18.20 -1.85
CA ASP A 314 11.38 -18.86 -0.71
C ASP A 314 10.55 -20.02 -0.13
N GLY A 315 9.35 -20.26 -0.67
CA GLY A 315 8.42 -21.29 -0.22
C GLY A 315 7.54 -20.88 0.96
N SER A 316 7.63 -19.62 1.44
CA SER A 316 6.69 -19.12 2.44
C SER A 316 5.30 -18.90 1.82
N VAL A 317 4.27 -18.98 2.66
CA VAL A 317 2.88 -18.82 2.27
C VAL A 317 2.35 -17.55 2.91
N HIS A 318 1.78 -16.67 2.10
CA HIS A 318 1.33 -15.33 2.49
C HIS A 318 -0.05 -14.99 1.92
N ASN A 319 -0.76 -14.06 2.55
CA ASN A 319 -2.05 -13.58 2.03
C ASN A 319 -1.91 -12.53 0.93
N ILE A 320 -0.68 -12.15 0.59
CA ILE A 320 -0.38 -11.15 -0.46
C ILE A 320 0.72 -11.66 -1.41
N PRO A 321 0.74 -11.18 -2.67
CA PRO A 321 1.84 -11.43 -3.60
C PRO A 321 3.16 -10.81 -3.10
N ALA A 322 4.30 -11.46 -3.40
CA ALA A 322 5.65 -11.11 -2.91
C ALA A 322 6.19 -9.70 -3.25
N ARG A 323 5.45 -8.91 -4.03
CA ARG A 323 5.81 -7.53 -4.41
C ARG A 323 4.61 -6.59 -4.35
N TRP A 324 3.55 -7.02 -3.70
CA TRP A 324 2.38 -6.18 -3.54
C TRP A 324 2.66 -5.16 -2.43
N GLU A 325 2.39 -3.88 -2.73
CA GLU A 325 2.54 -2.79 -1.77
C GLU A 325 1.17 -2.42 -1.23
N PHE A 326 1.08 -2.17 0.08
CA PHE A 326 -0.17 -1.76 0.69
C PHE A 326 -0.59 -0.37 0.18
N PRO A 327 -1.79 -0.25 -0.42
CA PRO A 327 -2.16 0.94 -1.17
C PRO A 327 -2.41 2.12 -0.23
N VAL A 328 -2.06 3.32 -0.68
CA VAL A 328 -2.36 4.57 0.02
C VAL A 328 -3.56 5.22 -0.66
N THR A 329 -4.73 5.14 -0.02
CA THR A 329 -6.02 5.57 -0.57
C THR A 329 -6.79 6.44 0.43
N THR A 330 -7.99 6.88 0.04
CA THR A 330 -8.93 7.53 0.97
C THR A 330 -9.53 6.50 1.93
N PRO A 331 -10.04 6.90 3.11
CA PRO A 331 -10.73 6.01 4.03
C PRO A 331 -11.88 5.24 3.39
N LYS A 332 -12.63 5.86 2.47
CA LYS A 332 -13.75 5.21 1.76
C LYS A 332 -13.28 4.04 0.90
N VAL A 333 -12.27 4.26 0.06
CA VAL A 333 -11.73 3.20 -0.81
C VAL A 333 -11.09 2.10 0.04
N LEU A 334 -10.36 2.49 1.08
CA LEU A 334 -9.79 1.52 2.02
C LEU A 334 -10.87 0.71 2.74
N TRP A 335 -12.01 1.30 3.10
CA TRP A 335 -13.14 0.61 3.73
C TRP A 335 -13.70 -0.50 2.83
N ASP A 336 -13.82 -0.24 1.53
CA ASP A 336 -14.27 -1.24 0.57
C ASP A 336 -13.26 -2.39 0.46
N TYR A 337 -11.97 -2.08 0.35
CA TYR A 337 -10.91 -3.09 0.37
C TYR A 337 -10.80 -3.82 1.70
N TRP A 338 -11.14 -3.16 2.81
CA TRP A 338 -11.09 -3.74 4.14
C TRP A 338 -11.98 -4.98 4.22
N PHE A 339 -13.23 -4.86 3.76
CA PHE A 339 -14.24 -5.93 3.86
C PHE A 339 -14.41 -6.79 2.60
N LYS A 340 -14.12 -6.25 1.42
CA LYS A 340 -14.34 -6.96 0.14
C LYS A 340 -13.05 -7.35 -0.57
N GLY A 341 -11.91 -6.88 -0.08
CA GLY A 341 -10.61 -7.14 -0.68
C GLY A 341 -10.37 -6.32 -1.94
N ASP A 342 -9.30 -6.66 -2.64
CA ASP A 342 -8.89 -5.99 -3.86
C ASP A 342 -9.00 -6.96 -5.04
N PRO A 343 -10.11 -6.92 -5.80
CA PRO A 343 -10.32 -7.83 -6.92
C PRO A 343 -9.32 -7.59 -8.06
N ASP A 344 -8.68 -6.42 -8.12
CA ASP A 344 -7.72 -6.08 -9.17
C ASP A 344 -6.43 -6.88 -8.99
N HIS A 345 -6.11 -7.25 -7.75
CA HIS A 345 -4.94 -8.03 -7.38
C HIS A 345 -5.30 -9.44 -6.87
N GLY A 346 -6.59 -9.80 -6.89
CA GLY A 346 -7.08 -11.08 -6.36
C GLY A 346 -6.89 -11.23 -4.86
N LEU A 347 -6.85 -10.13 -4.12
CA LEU A 347 -6.67 -10.13 -2.67
C LEU A 347 -8.01 -10.24 -1.95
N GLY A 348 -8.04 -11.07 -0.91
CA GLY A 348 -9.15 -11.12 0.02
C GLY A 348 -9.28 -9.85 0.88
N PRO A 349 -10.28 -9.78 1.76
CA PRO A 349 -10.53 -8.65 2.65
C PRO A 349 -9.28 -8.23 3.44
N PHE A 350 -8.93 -6.94 3.42
CA PHE A 350 -7.68 -6.48 4.05
C PHE A 350 -7.66 -6.66 5.57
N HIS A 351 -8.82 -6.76 6.23
CA HIS A 351 -8.88 -7.04 7.67
C HIS A 351 -8.35 -8.45 8.03
N GLN A 352 -8.25 -9.35 7.06
CA GLN A 352 -7.72 -10.70 7.20
C GLN A 352 -6.21 -10.79 6.95
N LEU A 353 -5.57 -9.70 6.48
CA LEU A 353 -4.13 -9.66 6.26
C LEU A 353 -3.39 -9.62 7.60
N ASP A 354 -2.23 -10.28 7.65
CA ASP A 354 -1.41 -10.33 8.85
C ASP A 354 -0.25 -9.31 8.76
N PRO A 355 0.15 -8.64 9.86
CA PRO A 355 1.32 -7.76 9.86
C PRO A 355 2.62 -8.41 9.36
N THR A 356 2.75 -9.73 9.47
CA THR A 356 3.91 -10.51 8.99
C THR A 356 3.95 -10.64 7.47
N ASP A 357 2.80 -10.51 6.79
CA ASP A 357 2.74 -10.49 5.32
C ASP A 357 3.60 -9.33 4.77
N PHE A 358 3.78 -8.27 5.54
CA PHE A 358 4.53 -7.07 5.16
C PHE A 358 5.97 -7.01 5.69
N ASP A 359 6.52 -8.10 6.23
CA ASP A 359 7.90 -8.09 6.78
C ASP A 359 8.97 -7.76 5.74
N HIS A 360 8.67 -7.99 4.46
CA HIS A 360 9.53 -7.65 3.34
C HIS A 360 9.50 -6.15 2.95
N ASP A 361 8.47 -5.39 3.37
CA ASP A 361 8.35 -3.96 3.09
C ASP A 361 7.85 -3.16 4.32
N ALA A 362 8.81 -2.51 4.98
CA ALA A 362 8.55 -1.67 6.15
C ALA A 362 7.57 -0.52 5.86
N ARG A 363 7.50 -0.02 4.61
CA ARG A 363 6.55 1.03 4.24
C ARG A 363 5.13 0.50 4.23
N SER A 364 4.88 -0.60 3.51
CA SER A 364 3.58 -1.27 3.49
C SER A 364 3.16 -1.71 4.89
N LYS A 365 4.09 -2.20 5.71
CA LYS A 365 3.81 -2.55 7.11
C LYS A 365 3.31 -1.36 7.94
N ARG A 366 3.95 -0.19 7.81
CA ARG A 366 3.51 1.05 8.48
C ARG A 366 2.17 1.54 7.95
N ASN A 367 1.98 1.46 6.63
CA ASN A 367 0.75 1.84 5.96
C ASN A 367 -0.42 0.96 6.41
N PHE A 368 -0.23 -0.36 6.49
CA PHE A 368 -1.20 -1.30 7.02
C PHE A 368 -1.53 -1.03 8.49
N ALA A 369 -0.52 -0.77 9.33
CA ALA A 369 -0.75 -0.41 10.72
C ALA A 369 -1.59 0.89 10.88
N SER A 370 -1.35 1.88 10.01
CA SER A 370 -2.13 3.13 9.98
C SER A 370 -3.56 2.88 9.49
N ALA A 371 -3.72 2.09 8.43
CA ALA A 371 -5.02 1.66 7.90
C ALA A 371 -5.85 0.94 8.95
N ARG A 372 -5.27 -0.08 9.58
CA ARG A 372 -5.89 -0.84 10.68
C ARG A 372 -6.30 0.06 11.84
N GLY A 373 -5.48 1.06 12.19
CA GLY A 373 -5.82 2.02 13.23
C GLY A 373 -7.08 2.84 12.93
N VAL A 374 -7.27 3.25 11.68
CA VAL A 374 -8.48 3.98 11.24
C VAL A 374 -9.67 3.05 11.17
N MET A 375 -9.52 1.88 10.54
CA MET A 375 -10.62 0.94 10.32
C MET A 375 -11.17 0.38 11.63
N LEU A 376 -10.30 0.01 12.58
CA LEU A 376 -10.74 -0.45 13.90
C LEU A 376 -11.47 0.65 14.70
N HIS A 377 -11.12 1.94 14.52
CA HIS A 377 -11.91 3.02 15.14
C HIS A 377 -13.29 3.15 14.52
N LEU A 378 -13.41 2.99 13.20
CA LEU A 378 -14.71 3.01 12.53
C LEU A 378 -15.57 1.82 12.95
N GLU A 379 -14.98 0.63 13.05
CA GLU A 379 -15.65 -0.57 13.58
C GLU A 379 -16.16 -0.34 15.02
N ASP A 380 -15.33 0.23 15.90
CA ASP A 380 -15.71 0.55 17.28
C ASP A 380 -16.88 1.55 17.35
N ILE A 381 -16.87 2.58 16.50
CA ILE A 381 -17.97 3.54 16.37
C ILE A 381 -19.24 2.83 15.89
N LEU A 382 -19.16 1.98 14.87
CA LEU A 382 -20.32 1.26 14.35
C LEU A 382 -21.00 0.38 15.41
N VAL A 383 -20.20 -0.37 16.16
CA VAL A 383 -20.70 -1.23 17.23
C VAL A 383 -21.25 -0.39 18.38
N SER A 384 -20.53 0.64 18.80
CA SER A 384 -20.93 1.52 19.91
C SER A 384 -22.23 2.28 19.61
N HIS A 385 -22.41 2.74 18.37
CA HIS A 385 -23.61 3.43 17.91
C HIS A 385 -24.73 2.47 17.44
N ARG A 386 -24.51 1.14 17.53
CA ARG A 386 -25.44 0.09 17.10
C ARG A 386 -25.84 0.20 15.61
N LEU A 387 -24.94 0.71 14.79
CA LEU A 387 -25.09 0.77 13.33
C LEU A 387 -24.80 -0.59 12.68
N ALA A 388 -24.02 -1.45 13.35
CA ALA A 388 -23.84 -2.85 13.01
C ALA A 388 -23.97 -3.72 14.27
N PRO A 389 -24.55 -4.94 14.18
CA PRO A 389 -24.71 -5.83 15.33
C PRO A 389 -23.38 -6.45 15.77
N SER A 390 -22.45 -6.68 14.84
CA SER A 390 -21.08 -7.13 15.10
C SER A 390 -20.18 -6.78 13.92
N VAL A 391 -18.86 -7.00 14.07
CA VAL A 391 -17.89 -6.81 12.98
C VAL A 391 -18.10 -7.85 11.88
N GLU A 392 -18.39 -9.10 12.24
CA GLU A 392 -18.64 -10.20 11.29
C GLU A 392 -19.86 -9.93 10.42
N ALA A 393 -20.86 -9.22 10.96
CA ALA A 393 -22.03 -8.82 10.17
C ALA A 393 -21.66 -7.86 9.03
N LEU A 394 -20.56 -7.10 9.14
CA LEU A 394 -20.09 -6.19 8.09
C LEU A 394 -19.56 -6.96 6.87
N ASP A 395 -18.93 -8.12 7.07
CA ASP A 395 -18.39 -8.97 6.00
C ASP A 395 -19.51 -9.41 5.04
N GLU A 396 -20.68 -9.72 5.59
CA GLU A 396 -21.86 -10.20 4.87
C GLU A 396 -22.70 -9.07 4.25
N MET A 397 -22.47 -7.81 4.63
CA MET A 397 -23.28 -6.69 4.11
C MET A 397 -23.08 -6.49 2.60
N PRO A 398 -24.16 -6.17 1.85
CA PRO A 398 -24.04 -5.73 0.47
C PRO A 398 -23.36 -4.35 0.41
N SER A 399 -22.67 -4.06 -0.69
CA SER A 399 -21.84 -2.84 -0.82
C SER A 399 -22.59 -1.54 -0.53
N ASN A 400 -23.85 -1.42 -0.95
CA ASN A 400 -24.66 -0.23 -0.67
C ASN A 400 -24.96 -0.02 0.83
N ALA A 401 -25.13 -1.11 1.59
CA ALA A 401 -25.29 -1.03 3.04
C ALA A 401 -23.95 -0.69 3.70
N LEU A 402 -22.86 -1.29 3.20
CA LEU A 402 -21.49 -1.04 3.65
C LEU A 402 -21.08 0.43 3.48
N ASP A 403 -21.51 1.06 2.38
CA ASP A 403 -21.30 2.48 2.09
C ASP A 403 -22.05 3.38 3.09
N ALA A 404 -23.33 3.07 3.34
CA ALA A 404 -24.17 3.86 4.25
C ALA A 404 -23.67 3.81 5.71
N VAL A 405 -23.22 2.63 6.16
CA VAL A 405 -22.63 2.50 7.51
C VAL A 405 -21.28 3.21 7.59
N PHE A 406 -20.46 3.16 6.53
CA PHE A 406 -19.22 3.93 6.47
C PHE A 406 -19.48 5.43 6.60
N GLU A 407 -20.40 5.99 5.81
CA GLU A 407 -20.70 7.43 5.85
C GLU A 407 -21.13 7.87 7.26
N SER A 408 -21.98 7.05 7.90
CA SER A 408 -22.46 7.30 9.27
C SER A 408 -21.33 7.23 10.31
N ALA A 409 -20.47 6.20 10.23
CA ALA A 409 -19.36 6.02 11.16
C ALA A 409 -18.25 7.05 10.96
N PHE A 410 -17.98 7.40 9.70
CA PHE A 410 -16.96 8.39 9.37
C PHE A 410 -17.42 9.79 9.77
N ASP A 411 -18.69 10.14 9.59
CA ASP A 411 -19.25 11.39 10.13
C ASP A 411 -19.16 11.44 11.66
N ALA A 412 -19.53 10.35 12.33
CA ALA A 412 -19.40 10.24 13.79
C ALA A 412 -17.94 10.34 14.26
N LEU A 413 -16.98 9.76 13.52
CA LEU A 413 -15.55 9.86 13.81
C LEU A 413 -15.06 11.32 13.71
N LEU A 414 -15.52 12.06 12.71
CA LEU A 414 -15.11 13.44 12.46
C LEU A 414 -15.67 14.41 13.51
N HIS A 415 -16.91 14.15 13.94
CA HIS A 415 -17.67 14.97 14.86
C HIS A 415 -17.75 14.38 16.27
N ASP A 416 -16.87 13.44 16.62
CA ASP A 416 -16.87 12.79 17.93
C ASP A 416 -16.78 13.87 19.04
N PRO A 417 -17.77 13.94 19.96
CA PRO A 417 -17.77 14.87 21.08
C PRO A 417 -16.52 14.79 21.97
N HIS A 418 -15.87 13.62 22.00
CA HIS A 418 -14.67 13.37 22.79
C HIS A 418 -13.38 13.58 21.99
N MET A 419 -13.43 13.47 20.66
CA MET A 419 -12.28 13.51 19.77
C MET A 419 -12.59 14.25 18.46
N THR A 420 -12.96 15.53 18.53
CA THR A 420 -13.23 16.32 17.32
C THR A 420 -12.00 16.38 16.41
N LEU A 421 -12.07 15.75 15.25
CA LEU A 421 -10.97 15.68 14.28
C LEU A 421 -11.02 16.82 13.27
N VAL A 422 -12.17 17.47 13.12
CA VAL A 422 -12.40 18.53 12.12
C VAL A 422 -12.36 19.92 12.77
N GLY A 423 -11.72 20.88 12.09
CA GLY A 423 -11.73 22.28 12.50
C GLY A 423 -10.62 23.12 11.87
N GLU A 424 -10.57 24.40 12.23
CA GLU A 424 -9.57 25.37 11.73
C GLU A 424 -8.24 25.34 12.52
N GLY A 425 -8.14 24.47 13.52
CA GLY A 425 -6.98 24.37 14.42
C GLY A 425 -5.80 23.59 13.81
N PRO A 426 -4.56 23.85 14.28
CA PRO A 426 -3.39 23.11 13.84
C PRO A 426 -3.51 21.61 14.20
N GLY A 427 -3.35 20.75 13.19
CA GLY A 427 -3.45 19.30 13.33
C GLY A 427 -4.87 18.73 13.19
N LEU A 428 -5.88 19.57 12.92
CA LEU A 428 -7.23 19.15 12.57
C LEU A 428 -7.43 19.05 11.05
N LEU A 429 -8.40 18.25 10.64
CA LEU A 429 -8.82 18.09 9.25
C LEU A 429 -9.72 19.26 8.85
N LYS A 430 -9.59 19.73 7.60
CA LYS A 430 -10.46 20.79 7.08
C LYS A 430 -11.78 20.18 6.57
N PRO A 431 -12.95 20.72 6.95
CA PRO A 431 -14.26 20.19 6.56
C PRO A 431 -14.40 20.01 5.04
N ASP A 432 -13.97 21.01 4.26
CA ASP A 432 -14.15 21.06 2.81
C ASP A 432 -13.33 20.00 2.04
N ARG A 433 -12.38 19.34 2.71
CA ARG A 433 -11.46 18.40 2.09
C ARG A 433 -11.56 16.99 2.67
N VAL A 434 -12.53 16.73 3.54
CA VAL A 434 -12.57 15.49 4.31
C VAL A 434 -12.59 14.24 3.41
N ALA A 435 -13.40 14.26 2.35
CA ALA A 435 -13.48 13.15 1.39
C ALA A 435 -12.19 12.91 0.58
N SER A 436 -11.28 13.88 0.53
CA SER A 436 -10.02 13.81 -0.23
C SER A 436 -8.82 13.40 0.59
N TYR A 437 -8.94 13.36 1.92
CA TYR A 437 -7.82 12.98 2.77
C TYR A 437 -7.50 11.49 2.64
N LEU A 438 -6.21 11.19 2.70
CA LEU A 438 -5.73 9.82 2.76
C LEU A 438 -5.94 9.26 4.17
N TYR A 439 -6.15 7.95 4.28
CA TYR A 439 -6.33 7.33 5.60
C TYR A 439 -5.10 7.55 6.51
N THR A 440 -3.90 7.69 5.94
CA THR A 440 -2.68 8.01 6.70
C THR A 440 -2.77 9.39 7.35
N THR A 441 -3.31 10.39 6.64
CA THR A 441 -3.55 11.73 7.19
C THR A 441 -4.59 11.70 8.31
N VAL A 442 -5.68 10.96 8.11
CA VAL A 442 -6.72 10.77 9.14
C VAL A 442 -6.13 10.07 10.37
N PHE A 443 -5.33 9.03 10.20
CA PHE A 443 -4.65 8.32 11.28
C PHE A 443 -3.72 9.24 12.09
N THR A 444 -2.90 10.05 11.41
CA THR A 444 -2.03 11.02 12.08
C THR A 444 -2.82 12.04 12.89
N CYS A 445 -3.96 12.51 12.37
CA CYS A 445 -4.87 13.40 13.09
C CYS A 445 -5.42 12.73 14.36
N ILE A 446 -5.96 11.50 14.25
CA ILE A 446 -6.44 10.69 15.39
C ILE A 446 -5.37 10.58 16.48
N LYS A 447 -4.15 10.17 16.12
CA LYS A 447 -3.03 10.04 17.06
C LYS A 447 -2.65 11.37 17.70
N THR A 448 -2.67 12.46 16.94
CA THR A 448 -2.34 13.79 17.44
C THR A 448 -3.36 14.26 18.48
N VAL A 449 -4.65 14.14 18.17
CA VAL A 449 -5.74 14.49 19.11
C VAL A 449 -5.68 13.62 20.36
N GLN A 450 -5.49 12.30 20.22
CA GLN A 450 -5.32 11.38 21.37
C GLN A 450 -4.16 11.80 22.28
N ARG A 451 -3.00 12.12 21.71
CA ARG A 451 -1.84 12.60 22.48
C ARG A 451 -2.15 13.90 23.20
N GLN A 452 -2.86 14.83 22.57
CA GLN A 452 -3.25 16.09 23.21
C GLN A 452 -4.22 15.86 24.38
N LEU A 453 -5.18 14.95 24.23
CA LEU A 453 -6.12 14.59 25.30
C LEU A 453 -5.39 13.92 26.49
N LEU A 454 -4.44 13.03 26.21
CA LEU A 454 -3.61 12.41 27.25
C LEU A 454 -2.76 13.43 28.01
N LYS A 455 -2.21 14.44 27.32
CA LYS A 455 -1.46 15.54 27.97
C LYS A 455 -2.34 16.44 28.82
N LYS A 456 -3.61 16.63 28.44
CA LYS A 456 -4.58 17.46 29.18
C LYS A 456 -5.20 16.75 30.38
N ARG A 457 -5.08 15.42 30.50
CA ARG A 457 -5.55 14.71 31.70
C ARG A 457 -4.70 15.14 32.91
N PRO A 458 -5.31 15.72 33.97
CA PRO A 458 -4.57 16.09 35.17
C PRO A 458 -3.93 14.85 35.78
N LYS A 459 -2.65 14.95 36.16
CA LYS A 459 -1.96 13.93 36.96
C LYS A 459 -2.67 13.86 38.31
N LEU A 460 -3.67 13.00 38.44
CA LEU A 460 -4.22 12.60 39.73
C LEU A 460 -3.13 11.83 40.47
N TRP A 461 -2.40 12.55 41.31
CA TRP A 461 -1.47 11.96 42.27
C TRP A 461 -2.29 11.27 43.35
N PRO A 462 -2.03 10.00 43.72
CA PRO A 462 -2.58 9.47 44.95
C PRO A 462 -1.76 10.02 46.10
N ALA A 463 -2.33 10.98 46.83
CA ALA A 463 -1.93 11.23 48.21
C ALA A 463 -2.76 10.31 49.10
N SER A 464 -2.12 9.30 49.67
CA SER A 464 -2.43 8.69 50.98
C SER A 464 -1.25 7.85 51.41
#